data_AF-A0ABD1DCE5-F1
#
_entry.id   AF-A0ABD1DCE5-F1
#
_cell.length_a   1.000
_cell.length_b   1.000
_cell.length_c   1.000
_cell.angle_alpha   90.00
_cell.angle_beta   90.00
_cell.angle_gamma   90.00
#
_symmetry.space_group_name_H-M   'P 1'
#
loop_
_entity.id
_entity.type
_entity.pdbx_description
1 polymer ?
#
loop_
_entity_poly.entity_id
_entity_poly.type
_entity_poly.pdbx_seq_one_letter_code
_entity_poly.pdbx_strand_id
1 'polypeptide(L)'
;MTAIDKIQVLDSIEKELILCLQSAGQALLELSKEKTSQKATETHTNQFLKSLNIVESKLSEQINYLTQVSTGQPHEGSGYAAAKVLQMAWHRIQHVKSRIKELEECKMKYVTATNRLQSQRSGQNPT
;
A
#
# COMPACT_ATOMS: atom_id res chain seq x y z
N MET A 1 -4.41 7.74 6.58
CA MET A 1 -3.91 8.58 5.49
C MET A 1 -3.98 7.77 4.20
N THR A 2 -4.87 8.15 3.30
CA THR A 2 -5.10 7.46 2.03
C THR A 2 -4.10 7.95 0.97
N ALA A 3 -4.04 7.28 -0.18
CA ALA A 3 -3.22 7.74 -1.31
C ALA A 3 -3.63 9.14 -1.80
N ILE A 4 -4.91 9.49 -1.68
CA ILE A 4 -5.46 10.80 -2.05
C ILE A 4 -4.94 11.88 -1.09
N ASP A 5 -4.93 11.61 0.22
CA ASP A 5 -4.37 12.55 1.21
C ASP A 5 -2.88 12.82 0.95
N LYS A 6 -2.14 11.83 0.46
CA LYS A 6 -0.71 11.97 0.11
C LYS A 6 -0.50 12.87 -1.10
N ILE A 7 -1.32 12.72 -2.14
CA ILE A 7 -1.28 13.61 -3.32
C ILE A 7 -1.60 15.04 -2.90
N GLN A 8 -2.61 15.25 -2.04
CA GLN A 8 -2.95 16.58 -1.54
C GLN A 8 -1.82 17.23 -0.74
N VAL A 9 -1.05 16.43 0.02
CA VAL A 9 0.14 16.95 0.72
C VAL A 9 1.22 17.39 -0.27
N LEU A 10 1.46 16.63 -1.34
CA LEU A 10 2.40 17.02 -2.39
C LEU A 10 1.94 18.30 -3.11
N ASP A 11 0.65 18.43 -3.44
CA ASP A 11 0.07 19.66 -4.00
C ASP A 11 0.25 20.86 -3.06
N SER A 12 0.12 20.66 -1.75
CA SER A 12 0.40 21.71 -0.76
C SER A 12 1.87 22.11 -0.74
N ILE A 13 2.80 21.14 -0.87
CA ILE A 13 4.24 21.42 -0.93
C ILE A 13 4.57 22.19 -2.21
N GLU A 14 3.97 21.83 -3.35
CA GLU A 14 4.16 22.53 -4.62
C GLU A 14 3.72 23.99 -4.54
N LYS A 15 2.56 24.27 -3.92
CA LYS A 15 2.09 25.65 -3.69
C LYS A 15 3.06 26.46 -2.83
N GLU A 16 3.62 25.86 -1.79
CA GLU A 16 4.65 26.50 -0.97
C GLU A 16 5.95 26.73 -1.73
N LEU A 17 6.38 25.78 -2.58
CA LEU A 17 7.54 25.97 -3.46
C LEU A 17 7.35 27.16 -4.41
N ILE A 18 6.18 27.30 -5.01
CA ILE A 18 5.85 28.45 -5.86
C ILE A 18 5.96 29.75 -5.06
N LEU A 19 5.40 29.80 -3.85
CA LEU A 19 5.46 30.98 -2.98
C LEU A 19 6.90 31.32 -2.57
N CYS A 20 7.71 30.30 -2.27
CA CYS A 20 9.13 30.42 -1.95
C CYS A 20 9.89 31.09 -3.12
N LEU A 21 9.75 30.55 -4.33
CA LEU A 21 10.38 31.10 -5.54
C LEU A 21 9.89 32.52 -5.86
N GLN A 22 8.60 32.79 -5.73
CA GLN A 22 8.04 34.14 -5.91
C GLN A 22 8.63 35.13 -4.91
N SER A 23 8.75 34.75 -3.64
CA SER A 23 9.32 35.62 -2.59
C SER A 23 10.79 35.92 -2.85
N ALA A 24 11.57 34.93 -3.28
CA ALA A 24 12.95 35.15 -3.72
C ALA A 24 13.03 36.09 -4.93
N GLY A 25 12.19 35.87 -5.93
CA GLY A 25 12.11 36.72 -7.12
C GLY A 25 11.77 38.18 -6.79
N GLN A 26 10.83 38.41 -5.87
CA GLN A 26 10.47 39.76 -5.42
C GLN A 26 11.60 40.42 -4.63
N ALA A 27 12.32 39.68 -3.79
CA ALA A 27 13.49 40.21 -3.08
C ALA A 27 14.58 40.66 -4.06
N LEU A 28 14.88 39.84 -5.07
CA LEU A 28 15.87 40.16 -6.11
C LEU A 28 15.41 41.33 -6.98
N LEU A 29 14.13 41.38 -7.35
CA LEU A 29 13.57 42.48 -8.13
C LEU A 29 13.65 43.81 -7.35
N GLU A 30 13.37 43.81 -6.05
CA GLU A 30 13.52 44.99 -5.20
C GLU A 30 14.98 45.46 -5.13
N LEU A 31 15.92 44.52 -4.98
CA LEU A 31 17.36 44.81 -4.98
C LEU A 31 17.87 45.33 -6.32
N SER A 32 17.21 45.02 -7.44
CA SER A 32 17.58 45.51 -8.77
C SER A 32 17.16 46.96 -9.05
N LYS A 33 16.33 47.57 -8.20
CA LYS A 33 15.87 48.95 -8.38
C LYS A 33 16.99 49.94 -8.06
N GLU A 34 17.01 51.07 -8.78
CA GLU A 34 17.95 52.19 -8.51
C GLU A 34 17.84 52.71 -7.06
N LYS A 35 16.63 52.66 -6.48
CA LYS A 35 16.37 52.98 -5.08
C LYS A 35 15.67 51.81 -4.40
N THR A 36 16.44 51.00 -3.69
CA THR A 36 15.96 49.84 -2.94
C THR A 36 15.22 50.23 -1.66
N SER A 37 14.09 49.57 -1.38
CA SER A 37 13.42 49.61 -0.08
C SER A 37 13.90 48.47 0.81
N GLN A 38 14.72 48.81 1.81
CA GLN A 38 15.24 47.82 2.77
C GLN A 38 14.12 47.03 3.45
N LYS A 39 13.04 47.69 3.86
CA LYS A 39 11.89 47.04 4.50
C LYS A 39 11.20 46.03 3.58
N ALA A 40 11.09 46.34 2.28
CA ALA A 40 10.48 45.43 1.31
C ALA A 40 11.38 44.22 1.05
N THR A 41 12.69 44.44 0.86
CA THR A 41 13.67 43.36 0.75
C THR A 41 13.61 42.42 1.95
N GLU A 42 13.68 42.96 3.17
CA GLU A 42 13.60 42.17 4.40
C GLU A 42 12.29 41.38 4.50
N THR A 43 11.16 41.98 4.08
CA THR A 43 9.87 41.29 4.08
C THR A 43 9.88 40.09 3.13
N HIS A 44 10.34 40.27 1.89
CA HIS A 44 10.39 39.21 0.89
C HIS A 44 11.41 38.12 1.25
N THR A 45 12.58 38.49 1.79
CA THR A 45 13.57 37.53 2.28
C THR A 45 13.05 36.72 3.46
N ASN A 46 12.36 37.36 4.42
CA ASN A 46 11.74 36.64 5.54
C ASN A 46 10.64 35.69 5.08
N GLN A 47 9.83 36.09 4.09
CA GLN A 47 8.81 35.21 3.52
C GLN A 47 9.42 34.01 2.78
N PHE A 48 10.50 34.24 2.03
CA PHE A 48 11.30 33.18 1.40
C PHE A 48 11.80 32.18 2.43
N LEU A 49 12.47 32.64 3.50
CA LEU A 49 13.01 31.77 4.54
C LEU A 49 11.91 30.96 5.25
N LYS A 50 10.76 31.59 5.55
CA LYS A 50 9.62 30.90 6.16
C LYS A 50 9.07 29.80 5.25
N SER A 51 8.82 30.10 3.99
CA SER A 51 8.27 29.13 3.04
C SER A 51 9.28 28.01 2.75
N LEU A 52 10.58 28.33 2.63
CA LEU A 52 11.65 27.35 2.47
C LEU A 52 11.70 26.35 3.63
N ASN A 53 11.64 26.83 4.88
CA ASN A 53 11.60 25.96 6.07
C ASN A 53 10.37 25.02 6.06
N ILE A 54 9.21 25.52 5.64
CA ILE A 54 7.98 24.72 5.53
C ILE A 54 8.16 23.62 4.47
N VAL A 55 8.68 23.98 3.29
CA VAL A 55 8.97 23.03 2.21
C VAL A 55 9.94 21.96 2.69
N GLU A 56 11.06 22.34 3.29
CA GLU A 56 12.10 21.42 3.77
C GLU A 56 11.54 20.43 4.80
N SER A 57 10.79 20.92 5.79
CA SER A 57 10.19 20.08 6.83
C SER A 57 9.21 19.08 6.23
N LYS A 58 8.26 19.55 5.42
CA LYS A 58 7.23 18.69 4.82
C LYS A 58 7.80 17.68 3.83
N LEU A 59 8.80 18.07 3.04
CA LEU A 59 9.44 17.18 2.08
C LEU A 59 10.25 16.10 2.81
N SER A 60 10.98 16.48 3.85
CA SER A 60 11.69 15.55 4.76
C SER A 60 10.75 14.52 5.37
N GLU A 61 9.58 14.94 5.86
CA GLU A 61 8.55 14.02 6.35
C GLU A 61 8.06 13.04 5.27
N GLN A 62 7.82 13.51 4.04
CA GLN A 62 7.43 12.61 2.95
C GLN A 62 8.55 11.65 2.55
N ILE A 63 9.81 12.08 2.53
CA ILE A 63 10.97 11.22 2.25
C ILE A 63 11.12 10.16 3.34
N ASN A 64 11.02 10.55 4.62
CA ASN A 64 11.09 9.61 5.74
C ASN A 64 9.94 8.60 5.67
N TYR A 65 8.72 9.05 5.38
CA TYR A 65 7.59 8.17 5.16
C TYR A 65 7.83 7.20 3.99
N LEU A 66 8.23 7.71 2.82
CA LEU A 66 8.54 6.87 1.65
C LEU A 66 9.64 5.87 1.96
N THR A 67 10.67 6.26 2.69
CA THR A 67 11.75 5.37 3.13
C THR A 67 11.20 4.27 4.04
N GLN A 68 10.38 4.62 5.04
CA GLN A 68 9.73 3.66 5.94
C GLN A 68 8.82 2.70 5.18
N VAL A 69 8.06 3.21 4.18
CA VAL A 69 7.14 2.37 3.41
C VAL A 69 7.77 1.58 2.26
N SER A 70 8.94 1.99 1.78
CA SER A 70 9.64 1.34 0.66
C SER A 70 10.67 0.30 1.12
N THR A 71 11.18 0.41 2.36
CA THR A 71 12.18 -0.52 2.93
C THR A 71 11.58 -1.76 3.60
N GLY A 72 10.29 -2.03 3.40
CA GLY A 72 9.68 -3.30 3.79
C GLY A 72 9.24 -3.41 5.25
N GLN A 73 9.07 -2.29 5.97
CA GLN A 73 8.33 -2.27 7.24
C GLN A 73 7.02 -1.45 7.23
N PRO A 74 5.98 -1.77 6.41
CA PRO A 74 4.84 -0.85 6.35
C PRO A 74 3.49 -1.43 5.89
N HIS A 75 2.84 -2.37 6.60
CA HIS A 75 1.39 -2.64 6.44
C HIS A 75 0.83 -3.77 7.32
N GLU A 76 1.10 -3.81 8.63
CA GLU A 76 0.15 -4.52 9.53
C GLU A 76 -1.24 -3.82 9.55
N GLY A 77 -1.41 -2.65 8.90
CA GLY A 77 -2.65 -1.88 8.90
C GLY A 77 -3.24 -1.45 7.54
N SER A 78 -2.77 -1.92 6.37
CA SER A 78 -3.38 -1.53 5.08
C SER A 78 -3.41 -2.66 4.06
N GLY A 79 -4.53 -2.77 3.32
CA GLY A 79 -4.86 -3.60 2.14
C GLY A 79 -4.08 -4.88 1.86
N TYR A 80 -2.75 -4.81 1.73
CA TYR A 80 -1.88 -5.94 1.48
C TYR A 80 -1.97 -7.04 2.55
N ALA A 81 -2.04 -6.70 3.85
CA ALA A 81 -2.22 -7.72 4.89
C ALA A 81 -3.54 -8.50 4.69
N ALA A 82 -4.64 -7.79 4.41
CA ALA A 82 -5.93 -8.41 4.11
C ALA A 82 -5.89 -9.23 2.80
N ALA A 83 -5.23 -8.72 1.76
CA ALA A 83 -5.07 -9.42 0.49
C ALA A 83 -4.22 -10.70 0.63
N LYS A 84 -3.14 -10.66 1.41
CA LYS A 84 -2.31 -11.83 1.74
C LYS A 84 -3.08 -12.85 2.57
N VAL A 85 -3.83 -12.40 3.58
CA VAL A 85 -4.71 -13.27 4.38
C VAL A 85 -5.76 -13.94 3.47
N LEU A 86 -6.38 -13.19 2.57
CA LEU A 86 -7.33 -13.71 1.58
C LEU A 86 -6.67 -14.73 0.64
N GLN A 87 -5.50 -14.41 0.09
CA GLN A 87 -4.74 -15.31 -0.77
C GLN A 87 -4.41 -16.62 -0.04
N MET A 88 -3.92 -16.53 1.21
CA MET A 88 -3.65 -17.69 2.05
C MET A 88 -4.91 -18.49 2.36
N ALA A 89 -6.04 -17.82 2.65
CA ALA A 89 -7.32 -18.48 2.85
C ALA A 89 -7.75 -19.24 1.58
N TRP A 90 -7.55 -18.66 0.40
CA TRP A 90 -7.84 -19.32 -0.87
C TRP A 90 -7.01 -20.59 -1.07
N HIS A 91 -5.69 -20.52 -0.83
CA HIS A 91 -4.80 -21.70 -0.88
C HIS A 91 -5.23 -22.79 0.12
N ARG A 92 -5.59 -22.40 1.35
CA ARG A 92 -6.09 -23.35 2.38
C ARG A 92 -7.38 -24.03 1.92
N ILE A 93 -8.32 -23.30 1.33
CA ILE A 93 -9.58 -23.86 0.81
C ILE A 93 -9.30 -24.84 -0.33
N GLN A 94 -8.42 -24.49 -1.29
CA GLN A 94 -8.08 -25.39 -2.39
C GLN A 94 -7.41 -26.68 -1.87
N HIS A 95 -6.52 -26.56 -0.89
CA HIS A 95 -5.91 -27.72 -0.26
C HIS A 95 -6.94 -28.62 0.42
N VAL A 96 -7.87 -28.06 1.20
CA VAL A 96 -8.95 -28.84 1.85
C VAL A 96 -9.86 -29.49 0.80
N LYS A 97 -10.22 -28.80 -0.28
CA LYS A 97 -11.01 -29.38 -1.38
C LYS A 97 -10.30 -30.58 -2.02
N SER A 98 -8.99 -30.48 -2.26
CA SER A 98 -8.19 -31.61 -2.76
C SER A 98 -8.22 -32.79 -1.80
N ARG A 99 -8.02 -32.54 -0.50
CA ARG A 99 -8.06 -33.59 0.53
C ARG A 99 -9.41 -34.29 0.62
N ILE A 100 -10.51 -33.54 0.52
CA ILE A 100 -11.87 -34.09 0.53
C ILE A 100 -12.11 -34.96 -0.70
N LYS A 101 -11.73 -34.50 -1.88
CA LYS A 101 -11.87 -35.27 -3.13
C LYS A 101 -11.15 -36.62 -3.03
N GLU A 102 -9.92 -36.63 -2.54
CA GLU A 102 -9.17 -37.87 -2.33
C GLU A 102 -9.86 -38.81 -1.33
N LEU A 103 -10.49 -38.27 -0.29
CA LEU A 103 -11.24 -39.06 0.68
C LEU A 103 -12.49 -39.69 0.06
N GLU A 104 -13.22 -38.94 -0.77
CA GLU A 104 -14.38 -39.45 -1.51
C GLU A 104 -13.99 -40.57 -2.47
N GLU A 105 -12.87 -40.43 -3.18
CA GLU A 105 -12.33 -41.48 -4.04
C GLU A 105 -11.98 -42.74 -3.24
N CYS A 106 -11.34 -42.61 -2.08
CA CYS A 106 -11.05 -43.72 -1.18
C CYS A 106 -12.34 -44.40 -0.66
N LYS A 107 -13.34 -43.61 -0.25
CA LYS A 107 -14.64 -44.14 0.18
C LYS A 107 -15.32 -44.93 -0.94
N MET A 108 -15.31 -44.41 -2.16
CA MET A 108 -15.93 -45.07 -3.31
C MET A 108 -15.25 -46.41 -3.62
N LYS A 109 -13.91 -46.45 -3.57
CA LYS A 109 -13.14 -47.69 -3.71
C LYS A 109 -13.52 -48.71 -2.65
N TYR A 110 -13.62 -48.28 -1.38
CA TYR A 110 -14.03 -49.15 -0.28
C TYR A 110 -15.46 -49.69 -0.46
N VAL A 111 -16.44 -48.82 -0.74
CA VAL A 111 -17.83 -49.23 -0.97
C VAL A 111 -17.94 -50.21 -2.15
N THR A 112 -17.24 -49.93 -3.24
CA THR A 112 -17.21 -50.81 -4.42
C THR A 112 -16.60 -52.18 -4.09
N ALA A 113 -15.50 -52.21 -3.33
CA ALA A 113 -14.86 -53.45 -2.91
C ALA A 113 -15.78 -54.28 -1.98
N THR A 114 -16.43 -53.63 -1.02
CA THR A 114 -17.37 -54.28 -0.10
C THR A 114 -18.59 -54.84 -0.84
N ASN A 115 -19.16 -54.08 -1.78
CA ASN A 115 -20.29 -54.55 -2.59
C ASN A 115 -19.91 -55.76 -3.46
N ARG A 116 -18.71 -55.76 -4.07
CA ARG A 116 -18.21 -56.92 -4.85
C ARG A 116 -18.07 -58.18 -3.98
N LEU A 117 -17.57 -58.04 -2.75
CA LEU A 117 -17.45 -59.16 -1.80
C LEU A 117 -18.82 -59.70 -1.39
N GLN A 118 -19.84 -58.85 -1.25
CA GLN A 118 -21.21 -59.28 -0.94
C GLN A 118 -21.87 -59.99 -2.12
N SER A 119 -21.74 -59.50 -3.35
CA SER A 119 -22.27 -60.17 -4.55
C SER A 119 -21.64 -61.54 -4.80
N GLN A 120 -20.37 -61.74 -4.46
CA GLN A 120 -19.73 -63.06 -4.56
C GLN A 120 -20.27 -64.06 -3.51
N ARG A 121 -20.67 -63.59 -2.32
CA ARG A 121 -21.24 -64.45 -1.27
C ARG A 121 -22.68 -64.88 -1.57
N SER A 122 -23.48 -64.05 -2.23
CA SER A 122 -24.86 -64.40 -2.61
C SER A 122 -24.98 -65.23 -3.90
N GLY A 123 -23.91 -65.38 -4.69
CA GLY A 123 -23.85 -66.24 -5.86
C GLY A 123 -23.37 -67.68 -5.60
N GLN A 124 -23.00 -68.02 -4.36
CA GLN A 124 -22.34 -69.29 -4.01
C GLN A 124 -23.22 -70.29 -3.26
N ASN A 125 -24.55 -70.09 -3.22
CA ASN A 125 -25.51 -71.12 -2.78
C ASN A 125 -26.51 -71.46 -3.89
N PRO A 126 -26.19 -72.44 -4.75
CA PRO A 126 -27.18 -73.34 -5.33
C PRO A 126 -27.30 -74.59 -4.44
N THR A 127 -28.55 -75.03 -4.27
CA THR A 127 -29.03 -76.30 -3.68
C THR A 127 -28.17 -77.52 -3.94
#